data_AF-D9Q0R6-F1
#
_entry.id   AF-D9Q0R6-F1
#
_cell.length_a   1.000
_cell.length_b   1.000
_cell.length_c   1.000
_cell.angle_alpha   90.00
_cell.angle_beta   90.00
_cell.angle_gamma   90.00
#
_symmetry.space_group_name_H-M   'P 1'
#
loop_
_entity.id
_entity.type
_entity.pdbx_description
1 polymer ?
#
loop_
_entity_poly.entity_id
_entity_poly.type
_entity_poly.pdbx_seq_one_letter_code
_entity_poly.pdbx_strand_id
1 'polypeptide(L)'
;MTIKVRIDPRDNCIADMVCVSLCGDVFEMSDVDGKSQIIAKWRADPNDINHGEVPDEFQDCVDAAAKSCPTQIIHYEGPNGSY
;
A
#
# COMPACT_ATOMS: atom_id res chain seq x y z
N MET A 1 12.50 -11.68 -3.76
CA MET A 1 11.15 -12.26 -4.00
C MET A 1 10.18 -11.09 -4.12
N THR A 2 8.89 -11.32 -4.38
CA THR A 2 7.89 -10.23 -4.37
C THR A 2 6.93 -10.42 -3.21
N ILE A 3 6.37 -9.31 -2.73
CA ILE A 3 5.28 -9.28 -1.77
C ILE A 3 4.05 -8.66 -2.43
N LYS A 4 2.86 -9.13 -2.04
CA LYS A 4 1.59 -8.57 -2.47
C LYS A 4 1.14 -7.54 -1.46
N VAL A 5 0.79 -6.34 -1.90
CA VAL A 5 0.33 -5.24 -1.04
C VAL A 5 -1.08 -4.89 -1.45
N ARG A 6 -1.97 -4.66 -0.47
CA ARG A 6 -3.34 -4.22 -0.73
C ARG A 6 -3.84 -3.16 0.24
N ILE A 7 -4.68 -2.26 -0.27
CA ILE A 7 -5.41 -1.25 0.51
C ILE A 7 -6.89 -1.64 0.55
N ASP A 8 -7.36 -2.15 1.68
CA ASP A 8 -8.70 -2.73 1.79
C ASP A 8 -9.31 -2.61 3.21
N PRO A 9 -10.52 -2.04 3.36
CA PRO A 9 -11.26 -1.31 2.32
C PRO A 9 -10.64 0.10 2.12
N ARG A 10 -10.21 0.42 0.89
CA ARG A 10 -9.65 1.75 0.55
C ARG A 10 -10.57 2.90 0.95
N ASP A 11 -11.87 2.67 1.00
CA ASP A 11 -12.83 3.69 1.38
C ASP A 11 -12.65 4.25 2.78
N ASN A 12 -12.06 3.49 3.69
CA ASN A 12 -11.72 3.95 5.04
C ASN A 12 -10.46 4.82 5.08
N CYS A 13 -9.79 5.08 3.95
CA CYS A 13 -8.64 5.97 3.94
C CYS A 13 -9.08 7.40 4.31
N ILE A 14 -8.50 7.93 5.39
CA ILE A 14 -8.77 9.29 5.91
C ILE A 14 -7.76 10.34 5.43
N ALA A 15 -6.97 10.03 4.40
CA ALA A 15 -5.97 10.94 3.80
C ALA A 15 -4.90 11.48 4.77
N ASP A 16 -4.52 10.69 5.80
CA ASP A 16 -3.49 11.07 6.78
C ASP A 16 -2.05 11.03 6.22
N MET A 17 -1.83 10.45 5.03
CA MET A 17 -0.54 10.40 4.32
C MET A 17 0.61 9.65 5.03
N VAL A 18 0.38 8.97 6.15
CA VAL A 18 1.44 8.23 6.85
C VAL A 18 2.08 7.14 5.99
N CYS A 19 1.30 6.44 5.17
CA CYS A 19 1.80 5.40 4.27
C CYS A 19 2.74 5.95 3.19
N VAL A 20 2.42 7.10 2.61
CA VAL A 20 3.27 7.78 1.63
C VAL A 20 4.53 8.34 2.29
N SER A 21 4.40 8.87 3.50
CA SER A 21 5.56 9.36 4.27
C SER A 21 6.55 8.24 4.62
N LEU A 22 6.06 7.05 4.94
CA LEU A 22 6.89 5.90 5.34
C LEU A 22 7.40 5.08 4.15
N CYS A 23 6.63 4.98 3.06
CA CYS A 23 6.89 4.04 1.97
C CYS A 23 6.39 4.63 0.63
N GLY A 24 6.81 5.87 0.33
CA GLY A 24 6.41 6.64 -0.86
C GLY A 24 6.89 6.07 -2.20
N ASP A 25 7.68 5.01 -2.19
CA ASP A 25 8.01 4.23 -3.38
C ASP A 25 6.94 3.19 -3.73
N VAL A 26 5.99 2.91 -2.82
CA VAL A 26 4.90 1.94 -2.97
C VAL A 26 3.53 2.61 -2.98
N PHE A 27 3.34 3.63 -2.13
CA PHE A 27 2.06 4.34 -1.98
C PHE A 27 2.15 5.77 -2.54
N GLU A 28 1.08 6.22 -3.16
CA GLU A 28 0.88 7.62 -3.57
C GLU A 28 -0.53 8.09 -3.17
N MET A 29 -0.71 9.41 -3.07
CA MET A 29 -2.04 9.99 -2.89
C MET A 29 -2.69 10.16 -4.26
N SER A 30 -3.94 9.73 -4.40
CA SER A 30 -4.68 9.92 -5.65
C SER A 30 -5.01 11.40 -5.88
N ASP A 31 -4.71 11.91 -7.07
CA ASP A 31 -5.15 13.24 -7.49
C ASP A 31 -6.67 13.32 -7.74
N VAL A 32 -7.37 12.17 -7.78
CA VAL A 32 -8.81 12.09 -8.07
C VAL A 32 -9.65 12.28 -6.80
N ASP A 33 -9.32 11.57 -5.72
CA ASP A 33 -10.11 11.55 -4.49
C ASP A 33 -9.31 11.80 -3.21
N GLY A 34 -7.99 12.06 -3.33
CA GLY A 34 -7.12 12.32 -2.19
C GLY A 34 -6.89 11.11 -1.27
N LYS A 35 -7.31 9.90 -1.65
CA LYS A 35 -7.05 8.68 -0.87
C LYS A 35 -5.78 7.98 -1.37
N SER A 36 -5.12 7.24 -0.48
CA SER A 36 -3.93 6.47 -0.82
C SER A 36 -4.22 5.40 -1.87
N GLN A 37 -3.30 5.18 -2.79
CA GLN A 37 -3.33 4.14 -3.82
C GLN A 37 -1.93 3.56 -4.02
N ILE A 38 -1.84 2.36 -4.59
CA ILE A 38 -0.56 1.76 -4.98
C ILE A 38 0.00 2.53 -6.17
N ILE A 39 1.30 2.81 -6.25
CA ILE A 39 1.89 3.49 -7.41
C ILE A 39 1.69 2.66 -8.69
N ALA A 40 1.36 3.34 -9.80
CA ALA A 40 1.04 2.71 -11.07
C ALA A 40 2.06 1.64 -11.55
N LYS A 41 3.36 1.84 -11.29
CA LYS A 41 4.43 0.90 -11.68
C LYS A 41 4.34 -0.49 -11.03
N TRP A 42 3.62 -0.61 -9.91
CA TRP A 42 3.48 -1.85 -9.15
C TRP A 42 2.14 -2.57 -9.38
N ARG A 43 1.21 -1.96 -10.13
CA ARG A 43 -0.11 -2.54 -10.37
C ARG A 43 -0.03 -3.55 -11.50
N ALA A 44 -0.56 -4.75 -11.27
CA ALA A 44 -0.69 -5.77 -12.33
C ALA A 44 -1.80 -5.39 -13.34
N ASP A 45 -2.88 -4.76 -12.86
CA ASP A 45 -3.94 -4.15 -13.66
C ASP A 45 -3.93 -2.63 -13.41
N PRO A 46 -3.78 -1.78 -14.44
CA PRO A 46 -3.83 -0.32 -14.30
C PRO A 46 -5.08 0.21 -13.59
N ASN A 47 -6.19 -0.51 -13.66
CA ASN A 47 -7.47 -0.16 -13.03
C ASN A 47 -7.57 -0.62 -11.58
N ASP A 48 -6.71 -1.55 -11.13
CA ASP A 48 -6.65 -2.01 -9.75
C ASP A 48 -5.65 -1.17 -8.96
N ILE A 49 -6.13 -0.01 -8.53
CA ILE A 49 -5.32 0.95 -7.75
C ILE A 49 -5.09 0.50 -6.30
N ASN A 50 -5.78 -0.56 -5.85
CA ASN A 50 -5.74 -1.05 -4.49
C ASN A 50 -4.68 -2.13 -4.28
N HIS A 51 -4.27 -2.83 -5.34
CA HIS A 51 -3.36 -3.97 -5.26
C HIS A 51 -2.04 -3.71 -6.00
N GLY A 52 -0.95 -4.22 -5.42
CA GLY A 52 0.39 -4.12 -6.00
C GLY A 52 1.24 -5.35 -5.75
N GLU A 53 2.19 -5.60 -6.64
CA GLU A 53 3.28 -6.54 -6.44
C GLU A 53 4.60 -5.75 -6.40
N VAL A 54 5.28 -5.78 -5.26
CA VAL A 54 6.53 -5.02 -5.06
C VAL A 54 7.67 -5.98 -4.66
N PRO A 55 8.94 -5.61 -4.92
CA PRO A 55 10.08 -6.36 -4.40
C PRO A 55 10.05 -6.47 -2.87
N ASP A 56 10.54 -7.58 -2.33
CA ASP A 56 10.60 -7.84 -0.89
C ASP A 56 11.49 -6.87 -0.11
N GLU A 57 12.36 -6.11 -0.79
CA GLU A 57 13.12 -5.00 -0.18
C GLU A 57 12.21 -3.90 0.40
N PHE A 58 10.97 -3.77 -0.08
CA PHE A 58 9.99 -2.82 0.45
C PHE A 58 9.21 -3.35 1.66
N GLN A 59 9.41 -4.61 2.06
CA GLN A 59 8.62 -5.24 3.13
C GLN A 59 8.67 -4.44 4.43
N ASP A 60 9.85 -3.96 4.84
CA ASP A 60 10.01 -3.22 6.10
C ASP A 60 9.23 -1.90 6.09
N CYS A 61 9.21 -1.17 4.97
CA CYS A 61 8.44 0.07 4.90
C CYS A 61 6.93 -0.15 4.73
N VAL A 62 6.54 -1.21 4.01
CA VAL A 62 5.13 -1.61 3.91
C VAL A 62 4.59 -2.05 5.27
N ASP A 63 5.37 -2.80 6.05
CA ASP A 63 5.03 -3.21 7.42
C ASP A 63 4.89 -1.99 8.35
N ALA A 64 5.83 -1.05 8.27
CA ALA A 64 5.73 0.20 9.03
C ALA A 64 4.48 1.00 8.63
N ALA A 65 4.16 1.09 7.34
CA ALA A 65 2.95 1.75 6.84
C ALA A 65 1.66 1.05 7.31
N ALA A 66 1.64 -0.28 7.30
CA ALA A 66 0.51 -1.08 7.79
C ALA A 66 0.25 -0.83 9.28
N LYS A 67 1.29 -0.92 10.11
CA LYS A 67 1.20 -0.69 11.56
C LYS A 67 0.87 0.76 11.93
N SER A 68 1.27 1.72 11.11
CA SER A 68 1.04 3.15 11.38
C SER A 68 -0.27 3.67 10.82
N CYS A 69 -0.94 2.93 9.91
CA CYS A 69 -2.20 3.34 9.32
C CYS A 69 -3.30 3.42 10.40
N PRO A 70 -3.88 4.61 10.69
CA PRO A 70 -4.86 4.76 11.76
C PRO A 70 -6.14 3.94 11.56
N THR A 71 -6.44 3.57 10.32
CA THR A 71 -7.63 2.81 9.94
C THR A 71 -7.34 1.36 9.57
N GLN A 72 -6.09 0.91 9.73
CA GLN A 72 -5.68 -0.50 9.56
C GLN A 72 -6.11 -1.14 8.23
N ILE A 73 -6.01 -0.38 7.14
CA ILE A 73 -6.46 -0.82 5.80
C ILE A 73 -5.33 -1.24 4.88
N ILE A 74 -4.08 -1.21 5.33
CA ILE A 74 -2.92 -1.64 4.53
C ILE A 74 -2.54 -3.03 5.00
N HIS A 75 -2.42 -3.95 4.06
CA HIS A 75 -2.12 -5.36 4.32
C HIS A 75 -1.10 -5.85 3.31
N TYR A 76 -0.32 -6.86 3.69
CA TYR A 76 0.61 -7.46 2.76
C TYR A 76 0.81 -8.96 2.99
N GLU A 77 1.18 -9.67 1.93
CA GLU A 77 1.53 -11.09 1.96
C GLU A 77 2.95 -11.26 1.42
N GLY A 78 3.84 -11.75 2.28
CA GLY A 78 5.22 -12.06 1.94
C GLY A 78 5.51 -13.57 2.04
N PRO A 79 6.75 -14.00 1.77
CA PRO A 79 7.13 -15.40 1.79
C PRO A 79 6.95 -16.10 3.15
N ASN A 80 6.76 -15.33 4.23
CA ASN A 80 6.61 -15.82 5.60
C ASN A 80 5.17 -15.75 6.13
N GLY A 81 4.19 -15.31 5.32
CA GLY A 81 2.78 -15.21 5.69
C GLY A 81 2.12 -13.87 5.33
N SER A 82 0.87 -13.71 5.78
CA SER A 82 0.08 -12.47 5.65
C SER A 82 0.13 -11.65 6.94
N TYR A 83 0.11 -10.32 6.79
CA TYR A 83 0.27 -9.33 7.86
C TYR A 83 -0.68 -8.16 7.69
#